data_AF-A0A950JI61-F1
#
_entry.id   AF-A0A950JI61-F1
#
_cell.length_a   1.000
_cell.length_b   1.000
_cell.length_c   1.000
_cell.angle_alpha   90.00
_cell.angle_beta   90.00
_cell.angle_gamma   90.00
#
_symmetry.space_group_name_H-M   'P 1'
#
loop_
_entity.id
_entity.type
_entity.pdbx_description
1 polymer ?
#
loop_
_entity_poly.entity_id
_entity_poly.type
_entity_poly.pdbx_seq_one_letter_code
_entity_poly.pdbx_strand_id
1 'polypeptide(L)'
;MDGVRKTIAAVAIALSQWAAFASAEDLTAARSRAIVERQFDAFERDDGEAAYALAAPTIKEIFPDPDHFMAMVRDHYAPVY
;
A
#
# COMPACT_ATOMS: atom_id res chain seq x y z
N MET A 1 -26.64 -36.49 16.75
CA MET A 1 -26.65 -35.56 15.59
C MET A 1 -25.94 -34.22 15.88
N ASP A 2 -25.60 -33.94 17.14
CA ASP A 2 -24.96 -32.68 17.56
C ASP A 2 -23.50 -32.53 17.14
N GLY A 3 -22.77 -33.65 17.04
CA GLY A 3 -21.38 -33.66 16.56
C GLY A 3 -21.25 -33.14 15.12
N VAL A 4 -22.05 -33.69 14.19
CA VAL A 4 -22.05 -33.31 12.78
C VAL A 4 -22.38 -31.82 12.57
N ARG A 5 -23.35 -31.29 13.33
CA ARG A 5 -23.73 -29.87 13.26
C ARG A 5 -22.60 -28.95 13.74
N LYS A 6 -21.89 -29.34 14.80
CA LYS A 6 -20.69 -28.62 15.27
C LYS A 6 -19.57 -28.63 14.24
N THR A 7 -19.32 -29.76 13.58
CA THR A 7 -18.27 -29.86 12.56
C THR A 7 -18.57 -28.99 11.34
N ILE A 8 -19.83 -28.99 10.88
CA ILE A 8 -20.28 -28.13 9.76
C ILE A 8 -20.11 -26.65 10.11
N ALA A 9 -20.50 -26.25 11.33
CA ALA A 9 -20.32 -24.87 11.78
C ALA A 9 -18.84 -24.44 11.85
N ALA A 10 -17.97 -25.31 12.36
CA ALA A 10 -16.53 -25.02 12.45
C ALA A 10 -15.87 -24.85 11.07
N VAL A 11 -16.24 -25.70 10.10
CA VAL A 11 -15.74 -25.60 8.72
C VAL A 11 -16.22 -24.30 8.05
N ALA A 12 -17.50 -23.94 8.21
CA ALA A 12 -18.02 -22.70 7.66
C ALA A 12 -17.30 -21.46 8.21
N ILE A 13 -17.00 -21.44 9.52
CA ILE A 13 -16.25 -20.34 10.16
C ILE A 13 -14.80 -20.28 9.65
N ALA A 14 -14.14 -21.43 9.45
CA ALA A 14 -12.80 -21.48 8.89
C ALA A 14 -12.76 -20.95 7.45
N LEU A 15 -13.72 -21.35 6.59
CA LEU A 15 -13.81 -20.83 5.22
C LEU A 15 -14.06 -19.33 5.19
N SER A 16 -14.96 -18.81 6.03
CA SER A 16 -15.24 -17.36 6.10
C SER A 16 -14.02 -16.54 6.50
N GLN A 17 -13.22 -17.04 7.46
CA GLN A 17 -11.98 -16.37 7.87
C GLN A 17 -10.92 -16.39 6.76
N TRP A 18 -10.79 -17.52 6.05
CA TRP A 18 -9.85 -17.63 4.94
C TRP A 18 -10.21 -16.70 3.78
N ALA A 19 -11.50 -16.61 3.43
CA ALA A 19 -12.02 -15.67 2.44
C ALA A 19 -11.79 -14.20 2.85
N ALA A 20 -11.98 -13.87 4.14
CA ALA A 20 -11.72 -12.53 4.67
C ALA A 20 -10.23 -12.15 4.61
N PHE A 21 -9.33 -13.10 4.91
CA PHE A 21 -7.89 -12.88 4.83
C PHE A 21 -7.44 -12.62 3.38
N ALA A 22 -7.85 -13.47 2.43
CA ALA A 22 -7.52 -13.29 1.02
C ALA A 22 -8.02 -11.95 0.45
N SER A 23 -9.20 -11.50 0.88
CA SER A 23 -9.75 -10.20 0.48
C SER A 23 -8.95 -9.02 1.04
N ALA A 24 -8.44 -9.13 2.27
CA ALA A 24 -7.64 -8.08 2.89
C ALA A 24 -6.27 -7.89 2.21
N GLU A 25 -5.65 -8.98 1.77
CA GLU A 25 -4.41 -8.94 0.99
C GLU A 25 -4.61 -8.22 -0.35
N ASP A 26 -5.68 -8.54 -1.07
CA ASP A 26 -5.99 -7.92 -2.37
C ASP A 26 -6.26 -6.42 -2.24
N LEU A 27 -7.03 -6.02 -1.23
CA LEU A 27 -7.27 -4.60 -0.92
C LEU A 27 -5.98 -3.86 -0.58
N THR A 28 -5.06 -4.51 0.13
CA THR A 28 -3.76 -3.92 0.48
C THR A 28 -2.91 -3.73 -0.78
N ALA A 29 -2.84 -4.74 -1.65
CA ALA A 29 -2.12 -4.66 -2.92
C ALA A 29 -2.68 -3.56 -3.83
N ALA A 30 -4.01 -3.49 -3.98
CA ALA A 30 -4.69 -2.46 -4.76
C ALA A 30 -4.39 -1.04 -4.21
N ARG A 31 -4.40 -0.86 -2.89
CA ARG A 31 -4.09 0.43 -2.26
C ARG A 31 -2.64 0.85 -2.49
N SER A 32 -1.68 -0.07 -2.32
CA SER A 32 -0.26 0.21 -2.56
C SER A 32 -0.02 0.59 -4.02
N ARG A 33 -0.65 -0.12 -4.96
CA ARG A 33 -0.57 0.22 -6.39
C ARG A 33 -1.09 1.63 -6.68
N ALA A 34 -2.25 1.98 -6.14
CA ALA A 34 -2.83 3.31 -6.33
C ALA A 34 -1.97 4.44 -5.72
N ILE A 35 -1.24 4.17 -4.63
CA ILE A 35 -0.28 5.12 -4.06
C ILE A 35 0.90 5.32 -5.02
N VAL A 36 1.49 4.24 -5.53
CA VAL A 36 2.63 4.28 -6.46
C VAL A 36 2.27 5.01 -7.75
N GLU A 37 1.11 4.68 -8.36
CA GLU A 37 0.61 5.35 -9.57
C GLU A 37 0.47 6.86 -9.36
N ARG A 38 -0.15 7.29 -8.25
CA ARG A 38 -0.28 8.71 -7.93
C ARG A 38 1.05 9.40 -7.62
N GLN A 39 2.02 8.65 -7.10
CA GLN A 39 3.35 9.19 -6.84
C GLN A 39 4.10 9.43 -8.15
N PHE A 40 3.98 8.51 -9.13
CA PHE A 40 4.47 8.70 -10.49
C PHE A 40 3.82 9.91 -11.17
N ASP A 41 2.49 10.04 -11.13
CA ASP A 41 1.79 11.21 -11.69
C ASP A 41 2.28 12.53 -11.08
N ALA A 42 2.67 12.52 -9.80
CA ALA A 42 3.23 13.69 -9.13
C ALA A 42 4.67 13.98 -9.60
N PHE A 43 5.51 12.96 -9.76
CA PHE A 43 6.85 13.10 -10.31
C PHE A 43 6.85 13.66 -11.74
N GLU A 44 5.98 13.16 -12.62
CA GLU A 44 5.86 13.64 -14.01
C GLU A 44 5.52 15.13 -14.12
N ARG A 45 4.86 15.69 -13.10
CA ARG A 45 4.48 17.11 -13.02
C ARG A 45 5.45 17.96 -12.19
N ASP A 46 6.55 17.37 -11.73
CA ASP A 46 7.49 17.98 -10.78
C ASP A 46 6.80 18.45 -9.47
N ASP A 47 5.73 17.75 -9.06
CA ASP A 47 4.89 18.08 -7.90
C ASP A 47 5.40 17.37 -6.63
N GLY A 48 6.47 17.93 -6.06
CA GLY A 48 7.16 17.40 -4.89
C GLY A 48 6.29 17.31 -3.64
N GLU A 49 5.40 18.28 -3.42
CA GLU A 49 4.51 18.25 -2.27
C GLU A 49 3.53 17.08 -2.33
N ALA A 50 2.89 16.85 -3.50
CA ALA A 50 1.96 15.74 -3.66
C ALA A 50 2.67 14.38 -3.57
N ALA A 51 3.87 14.26 -4.17
CA ALA A 51 4.67 13.04 -4.10
C ALA A 51 5.14 12.74 -2.66
N TYR A 52 5.58 13.77 -1.92
CA TYR A 52 6.03 13.63 -0.54
C TYR A 52 4.88 13.37 0.44
N ALA A 53 3.69 13.94 0.20
CA ALA A 53 2.51 13.67 1.00
C ALA A 53 2.19 12.16 1.06
N LEU A 54 2.47 11.45 -0.03
CA LEU A 54 2.31 10.00 -0.19
C LEU A 54 3.40 9.15 0.44
N ALA A 55 4.54 9.75 0.82
CA ALA A 55 5.68 9.01 1.35
C ALA A 55 5.34 8.31 2.67
N ALA A 56 5.92 7.12 2.87
CA ALA A 56 5.80 6.38 4.13
C ALA A 56 6.42 7.17 5.30
N PRO A 57 5.94 6.98 6.55
CA PRO A 57 6.47 7.70 7.71
C PRO A 57 7.99 7.64 7.85
N THR A 58 8.59 6.46 7.67
CA THR A 58 10.04 6.27 7.74
C THR A 58 10.79 7.07 6.67
N ILE A 59 10.21 7.29 5.49
CA ILE A 59 10.81 8.14 4.46
C ILE A 59 10.79 9.61 4.90
N LYS A 60 9.71 10.05 5.55
CA LYS A 60 9.59 11.41 6.11
C LYS A 60 10.54 11.67 7.28
N GLU A 61 10.94 10.62 8.00
CA GLU A 61 11.97 10.72 9.04
C GLU A 61 13.37 10.91 8.45
N ILE A 62 13.65 10.32 7.28
CA ILE A 62 14.95 10.41 6.60
C ILE A 62 15.06 11.70 5.77
N PHE A 63 13.97 12.08 5.08
CA PHE A 63 13.87 13.27 4.24
C PHE A 63 12.75 14.15 4.81
N PRO A 64 13.07 15.16 5.63
CA PRO A 64 12.07 15.86 6.45
C PRO A 64 11.13 16.77 5.65
N ASP A 65 11.49 17.11 4.42
CA ASP A 65 10.71 17.99 3.55
C ASP A 65 10.69 17.52 2.09
N PRO A 66 9.73 18.03 1.29
CA PRO A 66 9.59 17.68 -0.12
C PRO A 66 10.86 17.94 -0.96
N ASP A 67 11.62 19.00 -0.67
CA ASP A 67 12.77 19.38 -1.47
C ASP A 67 13.91 18.37 -1.33
N HIS A 68 14.23 17.95 -0.10
CA HIS A 68 15.22 16.90 0.16
C HIS A 68 14.79 15.55 -0.40
N PHE A 69 13.50 15.22 -0.29
CA PHE A 69 12.94 14.02 -0.87
C PHE A 69 13.10 14.02 -2.40
N MET A 70 12.69 15.10 -3.07
CA MET A 70 12.77 15.21 -4.53
C MET A 70 14.21 15.28 -5.04
N ALA A 71 15.13 15.88 -4.28
CA ALA A 71 16.56 15.84 -4.60
C ALA A 71 17.10 14.40 -4.63
N MET A 72 16.76 13.58 -3.62
CA MET A 72 17.12 12.17 -3.60
C MET A 72 16.46 11.39 -4.74
N VAL A 73 15.18 11.62 -5.02
CA VAL A 73 14.47 10.94 -6.11
C VAL A 73 15.14 11.22 -7.45
N ARG A 74 15.43 12.48 -7.77
CA ARG A 74 16.10 12.85 -9.04
C ARG A 74 17.49 12.23 -9.17
N ASP A 75 18.24 12.18 -8.07
CA ASP A 75 19.62 11.68 -8.08
C ASP A 75 19.68 10.15 -8.25
N HIS A 76 18.73 9.41 -7.68
CA HIS A 76 18.78 7.94 -7.63
C HIS A 76 17.78 7.24 -8.56
N TYR A 77 16.74 7.95 -9.01
CA TYR A 77 15.64 7.41 -9.82
C TYR A 77 15.38 8.28 -11.06
N ALA A 78 16.45 8.75 -11.71
CA ALA A 78 16.39 9.59 -12.91
C ALA A 78 15.39 9.15 -14.02
N PRO A 79 15.14 7.85 -14.29
CA PRO A 79 14.14 7.45 -15.30
C PRO A 79 12.68 7.78 -14.94
N VAL A 80 12.42 8.18 -13.70
CA VAL A 80 11.09 8.50 -13.16
C VAL A 80 10.76 10.00 -13.34
N TYR A 81 11.74 10.80 -13.75
CA TYR A 81 11.69 12.25 -13.83
C TYR A 81 11.90 12.76 -15.27
#